data_AF-A0A7Y5PEZ8-F1
#
_entry.id   AF-A0A7Y5PEZ8-F1
#
_cell.length_a   1.000
_cell.length_b   1.000
_cell.length_c   1.000
_cell.angle_alpha   90.00
_cell.angle_beta   90.00
_cell.angle_gamma   90.00
#
_symmetry.space_group_name_H-M   'P 1'
#
loop_
_entity.id
_entity.type
_entity.pdbx_description
1 polymer ?
#
loop_
_entity_poly.entity_id
_entity_poly.type
_entity_poly.pdbx_seq_one_letter_code
_entity_poly.pdbx_strand_id
1 'polypeptide(L)'
;MRTCPLLLAAFAAAPVAAQPPRTPDFGPNVTVFDPTTPAATVQRTLDTIFASQESSEFGARRYAVLFMPGTYDVDARIGFYTQVSGLGMSPDDVVINGGMRADARWRKGNA
;
A
#
# COMPACT_ATOMS: atom_id res chain seq x y z
N MET A 1 1.25 -58.53 -35.46
CA MET A 1 1.15 -57.62 -34.30
C MET A 1 1.54 -56.24 -34.79
N ARG A 2 0.61 -55.27 -34.69
CA ARG A 2 0.70 -53.94 -35.33
C ARG A 2 1.49 -52.98 -34.43
N THR A 3 2.54 -52.36 -34.94
CA THR A 3 3.23 -51.25 -34.26
C THR A 3 2.42 -49.96 -34.45
N CYS A 4 2.01 -49.34 -33.35
CA CYS A 4 1.30 -48.06 -33.33
C CYS A 4 2.32 -46.96 -33.01
N PRO A 5 2.57 -45.95 -33.88
CA PRO A 5 3.48 -44.88 -33.54
C PRO A 5 2.75 -43.86 -32.65
N LEU A 6 3.33 -43.57 -31.49
CA LEU A 6 2.88 -42.50 -30.62
C LEU A 6 3.26 -41.16 -31.27
N LEU A 7 2.26 -40.41 -31.74
CA LEU A 7 2.49 -39.07 -32.27
C LEU A 7 2.64 -38.10 -31.08
N LEU A 8 3.83 -37.55 -30.88
CA LEU A 8 4.08 -36.52 -29.88
C LEU A 8 3.68 -35.15 -30.47
N ALA A 9 2.56 -34.57 -30.01
CA ALA A 9 2.17 -33.22 -30.38
C ALA A 9 2.88 -32.21 -29.46
N ALA A 10 3.70 -31.32 -30.04
CA ALA A 10 4.30 -30.20 -29.32
C ALA A 10 3.28 -29.04 -29.23
N PHE A 11 2.90 -28.66 -28.01
CA PHE A 11 2.17 -27.41 -27.76
C PHE A 11 3.15 -26.24 -27.74
N ALA A 12 3.11 -25.38 -28.75
CA ALA A 12 3.82 -24.10 -28.74
C ALA A 12 2.99 -23.07 -27.96
N ALA A 13 3.54 -22.52 -26.87
CA ALA A 13 2.94 -21.41 -26.14
C ALA A 13 3.07 -20.11 -26.97
N ALA A 14 1.94 -19.44 -27.22
CA ALA A 14 1.95 -18.14 -27.87
C ALA A 14 2.63 -17.10 -26.95
N PRO A 15 3.39 -16.13 -27.51
CA PRO A 15 3.98 -15.06 -26.71
C PRO A 15 2.87 -14.23 -26.08
N VAL A 16 2.84 -14.16 -24.76
CA VAL A 16 1.97 -13.21 -24.05
C VAL A 16 2.58 -11.83 -24.27
N ALA A 17 1.90 -10.98 -25.04
CA ALA A 17 2.27 -9.58 -25.16
C ALA A 17 2.27 -8.95 -23.76
N ALA A 18 3.38 -8.34 -23.36
CA ALA A 18 3.47 -7.61 -22.10
C ALA A 18 2.39 -6.52 -22.10
N GLN A 19 1.43 -6.62 -21.18
CA GLN A 19 0.48 -5.53 -21.00
C GLN A 19 1.24 -4.30 -20.50
N PRO A 20 0.92 -3.09 -21.01
CA PRO A 20 1.52 -1.88 -20.47
C PRO A 20 1.28 -1.83 -18.96
N PRO A 21 2.21 -1.29 -18.16
CA PRO A 21 2.02 -1.15 -16.73
C PRO A 21 0.70 -0.42 -16.47
N ARG A 22 -0.26 -1.12 -15.87
CA ARG A 22 -1.46 -0.49 -15.34
C ARG A 22 -1.25 -0.36 -13.85
N THR A 23 -1.37 0.86 -13.33
CA THR A 23 -1.54 1.04 -11.89
C THR A 23 -2.84 0.35 -11.49
N PRO A 24 -2.80 -0.71 -10.67
CA PRO A 24 -4.03 -1.38 -10.25
C PRO A 24 -4.90 -0.41 -9.44
N ASP A 25 -6.22 -0.52 -9.60
CA ASP A 25 -7.16 0.09 -8.65
C ASP A 25 -7.24 -0.81 -7.41
N PHE A 26 -6.76 -0.30 -6.28
CA PHE A 26 -6.78 -1.00 -4.99
C PHE A 26 -8.05 -0.72 -4.18
N GLY A 27 -9.01 0.02 -4.74
CA GLY A 27 -10.24 0.43 -4.10
C GLY A 27 -10.14 1.77 -3.36
N PRO A 28 -11.27 2.29 -2.87
CA PRO A 28 -11.40 3.69 -2.46
C PRO A 28 -10.67 4.07 -1.17
N ASN A 29 -10.25 3.09 -0.36
CA ASN A 29 -9.58 3.33 0.93
C ASN A 29 -8.08 3.01 0.89
N VAL A 30 -7.53 2.77 -0.29
CA VAL A 30 -6.10 2.57 -0.49
C VAL A 30 -5.55 3.78 -1.21
N THR A 31 -4.60 4.47 -0.58
CA THR A 31 -3.91 5.61 -1.19
C THR A 31 -2.46 5.23 -1.43
N VAL A 32 -1.98 5.43 -2.65
CA VAL A 32 -0.57 5.21 -3.03
C VAL A 32 0.07 6.56 -3.33
N PHE A 33 1.18 6.85 -2.67
CA PHE A 33 1.98 8.04 -2.91
C PHE A 33 3.28 7.69 -3.58
N ASP A 34 3.65 8.45 -4.60
CA ASP A 34 4.99 8.46 -5.16
C ASP A 34 5.79 9.70 -4.68
N PRO A 35 7.12 9.72 -4.81
CA PRO A 35 7.96 10.79 -4.28
C PRO A 35 7.71 12.17 -4.92
N THR A 36 6.99 12.24 -6.04
CA THR A 36 6.58 13.50 -6.67
C THR A 36 5.28 14.06 -6.09
N THR A 37 4.54 13.26 -5.29
CA THR A 37 3.38 13.76 -4.56
C THR A 37 3.83 14.81 -3.53
N PRO A 38 3.27 16.04 -3.55
CA PRO A 38 3.67 17.07 -2.60
C PRO A 38 3.48 16.63 -1.14
N ALA A 39 4.48 16.87 -0.29
CA ALA A 39 4.43 16.50 1.12
C ALA A 39 3.17 17.01 1.85
N ALA A 40 2.73 18.24 1.53
CA ALA A 40 1.49 18.81 2.08
C ALA A 40 0.23 17.99 1.73
N THR A 41 0.18 17.38 0.54
CA THR A 41 -0.92 16.52 0.11
C THR A 41 -0.90 15.18 0.85
N VAL A 42 0.28 14.60 1.01
CA VAL A 42 0.48 13.37 1.79
C VAL A 42 0.06 13.61 3.25
N GLN A 43 0.57 14.68 3.86
CA GLN A 43 0.29 15.07 5.24
C GLN A 43 -1.22 15.29 5.47
N ARG A 44 -1.87 16.03 4.56
CA ARG A 44 -3.33 16.27 4.66
C ARG A 44 -4.14 14.97 4.62
N THR A 45 -3.74 14.01 3.79
CA THR A 45 -4.40 12.70 3.72
C THR A 45 -4.23 11.93 5.02
N LEU A 46 -2.99 11.87 5.55
CA LEU A 46 -2.69 11.23 6.82
C LEU A 46 -3.51 11.84 7.97
N ASP A 47 -3.56 13.17 8.05
CA ASP A 47 -4.33 13.88 9.08
C ASP A 47 -5.83 13.64 8.97
N THR A 48 -6.36 13.57 7.74
CA THR A 48 -7.79 13.29 7.49
C THR A 48 -8.15 11.88 7.97
N ILE A 49 -7.33 10.88 7.62
CA ILE A 49 -7.54 9.50 8.05
C ILE A 49 -7.46 9.43 9.58
N PHE A 50 -6.40 9.98 10.17
CA PHE A 50 -6.21 10.00 11.62
C PHE A 50 -7.40 10.62 12.34
N ALA A 51 -7.87 11.79 11.93
CA ALA A 51 -9.01 12.46 12.56
C ALA A 51 -10.29 11.61 12.56
N SER A 52 -10.48 10.76 11.54
CA SER A 52 -11.62 9.84 11.47
C SER A 52 -11.43 8.53 12.24
N GLN A 53 -10.18 8.15 12.50
CA GLN A 53 -9.82 6.83 13.02
C GLN A 53 -9.24 6.84 14.43
N GLU A 54 -8.83 7.99 14.96
CA GLU A 54 -8.16 8.13 16.27
C GLU A 54 -8.96 7.48 17.42
N SER A 55 -10.29 7.65 17.46
CA SER A 55 -11.16 7.09 18.49
C SER A 55 -12.12 6.01 17.95
N SER A 56 -11.84 5.44 16.78
CA SER A 56 -12.73 4.54 16.05
C SER A 56 -12.50 3.06 16.41
N GLU A 57 -12.47 2.74 17.70
CA GLU A 57 -12.07 1.43 18.24
C GLU A 57 -12.88 0.26 17.67
N PHE A 58 -14.18 0.46 17.44
CA PHE A 58 -15.09 -0.55 16.89
C PHE A 58 -15.65 -0.15 15.52
N GLY A 59 -15.03 0.82 14.85
CA GLY A 59 -15.47 1.28 13.54
C GLY A 59 -15.26 0.24 12.43
N ALA A 60 -16.10 0.28 11.40
CA ALA A 60 -15.99 -0.60 10.24
C ALA A 60 -15.01 -0.11 9.16
N ARG A 61 -14.60 1.16 9.20
CA ARG A 61 -13.71 1.76 8.19
C ARG A 61 -12.29 1.23 8.32
N ARG A 62 -11.64 0.99 7.18
CA ARG A 62 -10.29 0.44 7.06
C ARG A 62 -9.56 1.26 6.01
N TYR A 63 -8.32 1.65 6.28
CA TYR A 63 -7.50 2.46 5.37
C TYR A 63 -6.12 1.83 5.18
N ALA A 64 -5.56 1.94 3.98
CA ALA A 64 -4.17 1.62 3.70
C ALA A 64 -3.49 2.82 3.00
N VAL A 65 -2.35 3.25 3.53
CA VAL A 65 -1.51 4.29 2.95
C VAL A 65 -0.18 3.67 2.55
N LEU A 66 0.10 3.71 1.25
CA LEU A 66 1.23 3.01 0.64
C LEU A 66 2.19 4.02 0.04
N PHE A 67 3.48 3.84 0.30
CA PHE A 67 4.54 4.71 -0.18
C PHE A 67 5.41 3.95 -1.18
N MET A 68 5.53 4.47 -2.40
CA MET A 68 6.52 3.96 -3.36
C MET A 68 7.94 4.25 -2.87
N PRO A 69 8.97 3.54 -3.39
CA PRO A 69 10.36 3.85 -3.07
C PRO A 69 10.72 5.33 -3.23
N GLY A 70 11.36 5.91 -2.22
CA GLY A 70 11.79 7.31 -2.17
C GLY A 70 11.80 7.90 -0.76
N THR A 71 11.86 9.22 -0.68
CA THR A 71 11.95 9.97 0.59
C THR A 71 10.76 10.91 0.75
N TYR A 72 10.17 10.93 1.94
CA TYR A 72 8.99 11.73 2.25
C TYR A 72 9.17 12.47 3.57
N ASP A 73 9.02 13.79 3.55
CA ASP A 73 9.07 14.64 4.75
C ASP A 73 7.67 14.82 5.34
N VAL A 74 7.22 13.83 6.12
CA VAL A 74 5.87 13.79 6.70
C VAL A 74 5.86 13.23 8.12
N ASP A 75 4.83 13.58 8.88
CA ASP A 75 4.59 13.08 10.23
C ASP A 75 3.24 12.37 10.31
N ALA A 76 3.28 11.04 10.37
CA ALA A 76 2.13 10.18 10.34
C ALA A 76 1.69 9.78 11.75
N ARG A 77 0.48 10.19 12.12
CA ARG A 77 -0.24 9.68 13.28
C ARG A 77 -1.20 8.58 12.84
N ILE A 78 -1.13 7.43 13.49
CA ILE A 78 -1.84 6.22 13.08
C ILE A 78 -2.96 5.93 14.08
N GLY A 79 -4.20 6.05 13.61
CA GLY A 79 -5.39 5.71 14.38
C GLY A 79 -5.78 4.24 14.21
N PHE A 80 -6.94 3.86 14.75
CA PHE A 80 -7.46 2.51 14.59
C PHE A 80 -7.59 2.13 13.10
N TYR A 81 -7.41 0.84 12.79
CA TYR A 81 -7.74 0.29 11.47
C TYR A 81 -7.08 0.99 10.27
N THR A 82 -5.89 1.55 10.49
CA THR A 82 -5.09 2.23 9.47
C THR A 82 -3.77 1.49 9.29
N GLN A 83 -3.50 1.02 8.08
CA GLN A 83 -2.21 0.42 7.71
C GLN A 83 -1.36 1.46 6.99
N VAL A 84 -0.07 1.52 7.33
CA VAL A 84 0.92 2.30 6.58
C VAL A 84 2.08 1.39 6.21
N SER A 85 2.50 1.42 4.94
CA SER A 85 3.55 0.52 4.44
C SER A 85 4.33 1.13 3.27
N GLY A 86 5.62 0.82 3.19
CA GLY A 86 6.42 1.05 1.98
C GLY A 86 6.24 -0.07 0.97
N LEU A 87 6.37 0.25 -0.32
CA LEU A 87 6.28 -0.68 -1.45
C LEU A 87 7.65 -1.03 -2.04
N GLY A 88 8.71 -0.78 -1.28
CA GLY A 88 10.07 -1.19 -1.60
C GLY A 88 10.33 -2.67 -1.36
N MET A 89 11.41 -3.18 -1.95
CA MET A 89 11.90 -4.53 -1.70
C MET A 89 12.63 -4.60 -0.36
N SER A 90 13.30 -3.51 0.02
CA SER A 90 13.95 -3.29 1.30
C SER A 90 13.20 -2.23 2.11
N PRO A 91 13.19 -2.31 3.45
CA PRO A 91 12.74 -1.20 4.30
C PRO A 91 13.47 0.12 4.00
N ASP A 92 14.73 0.07 3.55
CA ASP A 92 15.54 1.25 3.23
C ASP A 92 15.10 1.98 1.96
N ASP A 93 14.28 1.32 1.11
CA ASP A 93 13.82 1.91 -0.14
C ASP A 93 12.79 3.02 0.10
N VAL A 94 12.17 3.07 1.28
CA VAL A 94 11.18 4.10 1.67
C VAL A 94 11.63 4.77 2.95
N VAL A 95 12.05 6.03 2.83
CA VAL A 95 12.52 6.84 3.95
C VAL A 95 11.46 7.85 4.32
N ILE A 96 11.07 7.85 5.59
CA ILE A 96 10.18 8.86 6.17
C ILE A 96 11.00 9.76 7.08
N ASN A 97 11.19 11.01 6.64
CA ASN A 97 11.87 12.05 7.39
C ASN A 97 10.88 12.76 8.33
N GLY A 98 10.44 12.03 9.36
CA GLY A 98 9.51 12.53 10.35
C GLY A 98 9.08 11.44 11.32
N GLY A 99 7.86 11.57 11.85
CA GLY A 99 7.30 10.61 12.81
C GLY A 99 6.42 9.56 12.16
N MET A 100 6.50 8.32 12.65
CA MET A 100 5.45 7.30 12.54
C MET A 100 4.98 6.98 13.95
N ARG A 101 3.80 7.44 14.37
CA ARG A 101 3.36 7.38 15.78
C ARG A 101 1.97 6.81 15.93
N ALA A 102 1.82 5.93 16.91
CA ALA A 102 0.54 5.51 17.47
C ALA A 102 0.54 5.87 18.96
N ASP A 103 -0.46 6.63 19.41
CA ASP A 103 -0.60 6.99 20.82
C ASP A 103 -2.06 6.91 21.28
N ALA A 104 -2.28 7.05 22.59
CA ALA A 104 -3.60 6.94 23.21
C ALA A 104 -4.12 8.28 23.75
N ARG A 105 -3.66 9.42 23.20
CA ARG A 105 -4.09 10.75 23.68
C ARG A 105 -5.60 10.92 23.63
N TRP A 106 -6.25 10.32 22.64
CA TRP A 106 -7.70 10.28 22.48
C TRP A 106 -8.45 9.79 23.73
N ARG A 107 -7.83 8.91 24.53
CA ARG A 107 -8.39 8.35 25.77
C ARG A 107 -7.55 8.72 27.00
N LYS A 108 -6.98 9.93 27.03
CA LYS A 108 -6.15 10.43 28.14
C LYS A 108 -4.96 9.50 28.48
N GLY A 109 -4.42 8.82 27.47
CA GLY A 109 -3.32 7.87 27.63
C GLY A 109 -3.73 6.47 28.07
N ASN A 110 -5.03 6.17 28.16
CA ASN A 110 -5.53 4.83 28.48
C ASN A 110 -5.53 3.94 27.22
N ALA A 111 -4.35 3.41 26.91
CA ALA A 111 -4.12 2.44 25.83
C ALA A 111 -4.57 1.03 26.26
#